data_AF-A0AAV1KYH2-F1
#
_entry.id   AF-A0AAV1KYH2-F1
#
_cell.length_a   1.000
_cell.length_b   1.000
_cell.length_c   1.000
_cell.angle_alpha   90.00
_cell.angle_beta   90.00
_cell.angle_gamma   90.00
#
_symmetry.space_group_name_H-M   'P 1'
#
loop_
_entity.id
_entity.type
_entity.pdbx_description
1 polymer ?
#
loop_
_entity_poly.entity_id
_entity_poly.type
_entity_poly.pdbx_seq_one_letter_code
_entity_poly.pdbx_strand_id
1 'polypeptide(L)'
;MVWCRTKEINQKSPRPEEVTQFLADTFLKEIEHTVSLLVQKSAVATFCGMKDDISSYFLVKQILKAIHNSKPPNIKSSVWDVKQVVDWLKQNPKDDSLFEIVRRTATILLLTSGRRLHDLTLLRIKEPCFTDTGREICLWPVFGAKTDNGSRRQSGWKLLPNENSNLCPVKWIRFLIRATKERRTDKIDGHLFISIRGTPKPASRTMIGGWVRSV
;
A
#
# COMPACT_ATOMS: atom_id res chain seq x y z
N MET A 1 0.41 -32.20 -3.38
CA MET A 1 0.40 -33.50 -4.11
C MET A 1 1.00 -34.65 -3.31
N VAL A 2 2.11 -34.47 -2.57
CA VAL A 2 2.70 -35.53 -1.72
C VAL A 2 1.71 -36.02 -0.64
N TRP A 3 1.04 -35.10 0.06
CA TRP A 3 0.04 -35.44 1.10
C TRP A 3 -1.08 -36.36 0.59
N CYS A 4 -1.65 -36.08 -0.59
CA CYS A 4 -2.70 -36.91 -1.19
C CYS A 4 -2.19 -38.32 -1.55
N ARG A 5 -0.91 -38.47 -1.96
CA ARG A 5 -0.32 -39.80 -2.23
C ARG A 5 -0.20 -40.62 -0.95
N THR A 6 0.21 -40.00 0.15
CA THR A 6 0.34 -40.67 1.46
C THR A 6 -1.01 -41.12 2.04
N LYS A 7 -2.09 -40.40 1.72
CA LYS A 7 -3.44 -40.67 2.23
C LYS A 7 -4.34 -41.38 1.21
N GLU A 8 -3.81 -41.76 0.05
CA GLU A 8 -4.54 -42.40 -1.06
C GLU A 8 -5.77 -41.59 -1.53
N ILE A 9 -5.67 -40.26 -1.50
CA ILE A 9 -6.74 -39.34 -1.87
C ILE A 9 -6.62 -38.92 -3.34
N ASN A 10 -7.76 -38.79 -4.02
CA ASN A 10 -7.81 -38.28 -5.38
C ASN A 10 -7.38 -36.80 -5.45
N GLN A 11 -6.22 -36.57 -6.07
CA GLN A 11 -5.62 -35.24 -6.19
C GLN A 11 -6.43 -34.25 -7.05
N LYS A 12 -7.27 -34.76 -7.96
CA LYS A 12 -8.02 -33.93 -8.92
C LYS A 12 -9.45 -33.64 -8.46
N SER A 13 -9.94 -34.35 -7.46
CA SER A 13 -11.29 -34.17 -6.93
C SER A 13 -11.33 -34.58 -5.45
N PRO A 14 -10.68 -33.81 -4.57
CA PRO A 14 -10.71 -34.07 -3.15
C PRO A 14 -12.09 -33.70 -2.59
N ARG A 15 -12.54 -34.42 -1.57
CA ARG A 15 -13.76 -34.10 -0.82
C ARG A 15 -13.50 -32.95 0.15
N PRO A 16 -14.50 -32.14 0.52
CA PRO A 16 -14.32 -31.06 1.50
C PRO A 16 -13.75 -31.51 2.86
N GLU A 17 -14.07 -32.74 3.30
CA GLU A 17 -13.51 -33.36 4.50
C GLU A 17 -12.00 -33.58 4.38
N GLU A 18 -11.55 -34.05 3.21
CA GLU A 18 -10.14 -34.30 2.91
C GLU A 18 -9.35 -32.98 2.85
N VAL A 19 -9.97 -31.92 2.32
CA VAL A 19 -9.39 -30.57 2.36
C VAL A 19 -9.27 -30.08 3.80
N THR A 20 -10.28 -30.34 4.64
CA THR A 20 -10.26 -29.98 6.07
C THR A 20 -9.11 -30.69 6.80
N GLN A 21 -8.96 -32.00 6.57
CA GLN A 21 -7.86 -32.80 7.14
C GLN A 21 -6.49 -32.32 6.65
N PHE A 22 -6.36 -32.01 5.36
CA PHE A 22 -5.14 -31.45 4.80
C PHE A 22 -4.74 -30.14 5.48
N LEU A 23 -5.69 -29.22 5.68
CA LEU A 23 -5.43 -27.94 6.36
C LEU A 23 -5.06 -28.13 7.83
N ALA A 24 -5.70 -29.07 8.53
CA ALA A 24 -5.39 -29.40 9.92
C ALA A 24 -3.99 -30.02 10.04
N ASP A 25 -3.68 -31.03 9.22
CA ASP A 25 -2.38 -31.70 9.21
C ASP A 25 -1.24 -30.72 8.90
N THR A 26 -1.45 -29.84 7.93
CA THR A 26 -0.44 -28.83 7.55
C THR A 26 -0.22 -27.84 8.67
N PHE A 27 -1.30 -27.37 9.31
CA PHE A 27 -1.19 -26.47 10.45
C PHE A 27 -0.43 -27.09 11.64
N LEU A 28 -0.69 -28.37 11.93
CA LEU A 28 -0.04 -29.09 13.03
C LEU A 28 1.44 -29.41 12.75
N LYS A 29 1.81 -29.69 11.50
CA LYS A 29 3.18 -30.08 11.14
C LYS A 29 4.14 -28.90 11.03
N GLU A 30 3.68 -27.77 10.50
CA GLU A 30 4.57 -26.69 10.07
C GLU A 30 4.41 -25.39 10.87
N ILE A 31 3.51 -25.33 11.88
CA ILE A 31 3.14 -24.08 12.60
C ILE A 31 3.06 -22.91 11.61
N GLU A 32 2.35 -23.11 10.48
CA GLU A 32 2.34 -22.11 9.43
C GLU A 32 1.49 -20.88 9.81
N HIS A 33 1.86 -19.73 9.25
CA HIS A 33 1.00 -18.56 9.30
C HIS A 33 -0.31 -18.84 8.54
N THR A 34 -1.47 -18.59 9.14
CA THR A 34 -2.82 -18.64 8.51
C THR A 34 -2.90 -18.07 7.09
N VAL A 35 -2.08 -17.08 6.72
CA VAL A 35 -2.03 -16.56 5.36
C VAL A 35 -1.58 -17.64 4.36
N SER A 36 -0.55 -18.43 4.69
CA SER A 36 -0.09 -19.56 3.88
C SER A 36 -1.18 -20.62 3.71
N LEU A 37 -1.90 -20.95 4.79
CA LEU A 37 -3.00 -21.92 4.75
C LEU A 37 -4.19 -21.44 3.91
N LEU A 38 -4.54 -20.15 3.96
CA LEU A 38 -5.58 -19.58 3.11
C LEU A 38 -5.18 -19.60 1.62
N VAL A 39 -3.90 -19.40 1.33
CA VAL A 39 -3.34 -19.51 -0.03
C VAL A 39 -3.39 -20.96 -0.50
N GLN A 40 -2.95 -21.91 0.33
CA GLN A 40 -3.02 -23.34 0.01
C GLN A 40 -4.46 -23.82 -0.22
N LYS A 41 -5.42 -23.40 0.62
CA LYS A 41 -6.85 -23.64 0.39
C LYS A 41 -7.31 -23.12 -0.97
N SER A 42 -6.89 -21.90 -1.33
CA SER A 42 -7.27 -21.28 -2.61
C SER A 42 -6.61 -21.97 -3.81
N ALA A 43 -5.39 -22.47 -3.65
CA ALA A 43 -4.70 -23.30 -4.63
C ALA A 43 -5.45 -24.62 -4.84
N VAL A 44 -5.85 -25.31 -3.76
CA VAL A 44 -6.67 -26.54 -3.84
C VAL A 44 -7.98 -26.25 -4.58
N ALA A 45 -8.68 -25.15 -4.25
CA ALA A 45 -9.91 -24.76 -4.95
C ALA A 45 -9.72 -24.59 -6.45
N THR A 46 -8.63 -23.94 -6.84
CA THR A 46 -8.33 -23.61 -8.23
C THR A 46 -7.88 -24.84 -9.02
N PHE A 47 -6.95 -25.62 -8.48
CA PHE A 47 -6.31 -26.73 -9.21
C PHE A 47 -7.12 -28.03 -9.18
N CYS A 48 -7.99 -28.22 -8.18
CA CYS A 48 -8.85 -29.40 -8.10
C CYS A 48 -10.22 -29.19 -8.74
N GLY A 49 -10.45 -28.07 -9.43
CA GLY A 49 -11.65 -27.84 -10.24
C GLY A 49 -12.97 -28.03 -9.48
N MET A 50 -12.99 -27.69 -8.19
CA MET A 50 -14.17 -27.90 -7.36
C MET A 50 -15.26 -26.92 -7.81
N LYS A 51 -16.41 -27.47 -8.25
CA LYS A 51 -17.54 -26.68 -8.78
C LYS A 51 -18.22 -25.82 -7.73
N ASP A 52 -18.20 -26.29 -6.48
CA ASP A 52 -18.74 -25.57 -5.34
C ASP A 52 -17.64 -24.81 -4.60
N ASP A 53 -17.99 -23.65 -4.03
CA ASP A 53 -17.07 -22.89 -3.20
C ASP A 53 -16.72 -23.69 -1.95
N ILE A 54 -15.54 -24.30 -1.93
CA ILE A 54 -14.98 -25.03 -0.76
C ILE A 54 -15.02 -24.17 0.50
N SER A 55 -14.89 -22.85 0.36
CA SER A 55 -14.94 -21.91 1.47
C SER A 55 -16.32 -21.82 2.09
N SER A 56 -17.37 -22.23 1.37
CA SER A 56 -18.73 -22.28 1.88
C SER A 56 -18.98 -23.46 2.83
N TYR A 57 -18.17 -24.53 2.70
CA TYR A 57 -18.35 -25.76 3.46
C TYR A 57 -18.10 -25.57 4.96
N PHE A 58 -18.98 -26.14 5.79
CA PHE A 58 -18.98 -25.91 7.23
C PHE A 58 -17.67 -26.34 7.90
N LEU A 59 -17.16 -27.54 7.61
CA LEU A 59 -15.93 -28.05 8.23
C LEU A 59 -14.71 -27.20 7.88
N VAL A 60 -14.62 -26.74 6.63
CA VAL A 60 -13.55 -25.85 6.16
C VAL A 60 -13.61 -24.50 6.90
N LYS A 61 -14.81 -23.94 7.11
CA LYS A 61 -14.98 -22.72 7.90
C LYS A 61 -14.56 -22.91 9.36
N GLN A 62 -14.97 -24.02 9.98
CA GLN A 62 -14.67 -24.30 11.38
C GLN A 62 -13.17 -24.51 11.61
N ILE A 63 -12.49 -25.27 10.75
CA ILE A 63 -11.04 -25.48 10.91
C ILE A 63 -10.27 -24.17 10.72
N LEU A 64 -10.63 -23.34 9.74
CA LEU A 64 -9.99 -22.04 9.54
C LEU A 64 -10.23 -21.09 10.71
N LYS A 65 -11.43 -21.12 11.29
CA LYS A 65 -11.76 -20.36 12.50
C LYS A 65 -10.97 -20.85 13.72
N ALA A 66 -10.87 -22.17 13.90
CA ALA A 66 -10.08 -22.78 14.97
C ALA A 66 -8.60 -22.38 14.87
N ILE A 67 -8.02 -22.48 13.66
CA ILE A 67 -6.65 -22.06 13.35
C ILE A 67 -6.44 -20.56 13.59
N HIS A 68 -7.44 -19.73 13.28
CA HIS A 68 -7.37 -18.29 13.54
C HIS A 68 -7.38 -17.99 15.04
N ASN A 69 -8.26 -18.66 15.79
CA ASN A 69 -8.44 -18.45 17.21
C ASN A 69 -7.33 -19.06 18.07
N SER A 70 -6.64 -20.10 17.58
CA SER A 70 -5.49 -20.68 18.27
C SER A 70 -4.27 -19.77 18.29
N LYS A 71 -4.28 -18.69 17.50
CA LYS A 71 -3.20 -17.71 17.49
C LYS A 71 -3.32 -16.76 18.68
N PRO A 72 -2.17 -16.32 19.24
CA PRO A 72 -2.19 -15.29 20.27
C PRO A 72 -2.88 -14.04 19.71
N PRO A 73 -3.70 -13.35 20.52
CA PRO A 73 -4.37 -12.13 20.10
C PRO A 73 -3.32 -11.13 19.61
N ASN A 74 -3.52 -10.62 18.39
CA ASN A 74 -2.60 -9.67 17.81
C ASN A 74 -2.63 -8.39 18.66
N ILE A 75 -1.49 -8.01 19.24
CA ILE A 75 -1.33 -6.75 19.95
C ILE A 75 -1.52 -5.65 18.92
N LYS A 76 -2.71 -5.04 18.89
CA LYS A 76 -2.99 -3.92 18.01
C LYS A 76 -2.02 -2.80 18.38
N SER A 77 -1.23 -2.33 17.42
CA SER A 77 -0.46 -1.10 17.59
C SER A 77 -1.40 0.01 18.04
N SER A 78 -0.99 0.80 19.03
CA SER A 78 -1.76 1.97 19.47
C SER A 78 -2.11 2.84 18.25
N VAL A 79 -3.35 3.31 18.19
CA VAL A 79 -3.76 4.28 17.17
C VAL A 79 -2.88 5.52 17.36
N TRP A 80 -2.06 5.81 16.37
CA TRP A 80 -1.16 6.97 16.36
C TRP A 80 -1.95 8.28 16.54
N ASP A 81 -1.40 9.21 17.32
CA ASP A 81 -2.00 10.52 17.52
C ASP A 81 -1.63 11.47 16.38
N VAL A 82 -2.63 11.84 15.57
CA VAL A 82 -2.47 12.75 14.43
C VAL A 82 -1.94 14.12 14.89
N LYS A 83 -2.23 14.54 16.13
CA LYS A 83 -1.76 15.83 16.66
C LYS A 83 -0.23 15.91 16.69
N GLN A 84 0.44 14.82 17.07
CA GLN A 84 1.91 14.78 17.11
C GLN A 84 2.52 15.06 15.74
N VAL A 85 1.95 14.49 14.69
CA VAL A 85 2.41 14.70 13.31
C VAL A 85 2.10 16.12 12.82
N VAL A 86 0.91 16.64 13.14
CA VAL A 86 0.54 18.01 12.78
C VAL A 86 1.43 19.02 13.50
N ASP A 87 1.75 18.80 14.77
CA ASP A 87 2.61 19.69 15.55
C ASP A 87 4.06 19.64 15.07
N TRP A 88 4.56 18.45 14.70
CA TRP A 88 5.85 18.30 14.02
C TRP A 88 5.87 19.06 12.67
N LEU A 89 4.79 18.99 11.89
CA LEU A 89 4.67 19.72 10.63
C LEU A 89 4.60 21.25 10.83
N LYS A 90 3.99 21.73 11.91
CA LYS A 90 3.92 23.17 12.22
C LYS A 90 5.28 23.75 12.58
N GLN A 91 6.14 22.97 13.23
CA GLN A 91 7.50 23.41 13.57
C GLN A 91 8.29 23.71 12.31
N ASN A 92 9.07 24.80 12.35
CA ASN A 92 9.96 25.16 11.24
C ASN A 92 11.00 24.06 11.03
N PRO A 93 11.31 23.69 9.78
CA PRO A 93 12.40 22.76 9.50
C PRO A 93 13.69 23.37 10.04
N LYS A 94 14.47 22.58 10.80
CA LYS A 94 15.78 23.00 11.30
C LYS A 94 16.81 23.09 10.16
N ASP A 95 16.64 22.24 9.14
CA ASP A 95 17.46 22.19 7.94
C ASP A 95 16.56 22.10 6.69
N ASP A 96 16.85 22.91 5.67
CA ASP A 96 16.21 22.82 4.33
C ASP A 96 16.76 21.66 3.50
N SER A 97 17.08 20.54 4.15
CA SER A 97 17.61 19.37 3.46
C SER A 97 16.57 18.79 2.50
N LEU A 98 17.03 18.25 1.37
CA LEU A 98 16.12 17.61 0.40
C LEU A 98 15.30 16.48 1.05
N PHE A 99 15.87 15.80 2.05
CA PHE A 99 15.17 14.78 2.84
C PHE A 99 14.00 15.36 3.63
N GLU A 100 14.19 16.51 4.27
CA GLU A 100 13.14 17.22 5.01
C GLU A 100 11.98 17.62 4.09
N ILE A 101 12.33 18.17 2.91
CA ILE A 101 11.35 18.61 1.91
C ILE A 101 10.52 17.44 1.42
N VAL A 102 11.15 16.31 1.03
CA VAL A 102 10.39 15.15 0.52
C VAL A 102 9.51 14.53 1.60
N ARG A 103 10.01 14.38 2.84
CA ARG A 103 9.24 13.75 3.91
C ARG A 103 8.05 14.61 4.31
N ARG A 104 8.22 15.93 4.47
CA ARG A 104 7.12 16.86 4.75
C ARG A 104 6.08 16.87 3.66
N THR A 105 6.53 16.99 2.40
CA THR A 105 5.61 17.02 1.25
C THR A 105 4.80 15.72 1.17
N ALA A 106 5.43 14.56 1.33
CA ALA A 106 4.73 13.27 1.34
C ALA A 106 3.72 13.16 2.49
N THR A 107 4.10 13.55 3.70
CA THR A 107 3.22 13.49 4.88
C THR A 107 2.03 14.44 4.75
N ILE A 108 2.25 15.70 4.31
CA ILE A 108 1.16 16.66 4.07
C ILE A 108 0.20 16.15 3.01
N LEU A 109 0.71 15.60 1.91
CA LEU A 109 -0.13 15.04 0.85
C LEU A 109 -0.95 13.85 1.34
N LEU A 110 -0.40 12.98 2.17
CA LEU A 110 -1.15 11.87 2.78
C LEU A 110 -2.27 12.37 3.70
N LEU A 111 -1.96 13.33 4.57
CA LEU A 111 -2.91 13.88 5.54
C LEU A 111 -4.04 14.64 4.85
N THR A 112 -3.73 15.46 3.85
CA THR A 112 -4.71 16.30 3.15
C THR A 112 -5.57 15.53 2.16
N SER A 113 -5.04 14.48 1.52
CA SER A 113 -5.77 13.73 0.51
C SER A 113 -6.52 12.50 1.04
N GLY A 114 -6.12 11.97 2.21
CA GLY A 114 -6.64 10.71 2.75
C GLY A 114 -6.36 9.48 1.86
N ARG A 115 -5.35 9.56 0.97
CA ARG A 115 -5.04 8.53 -0.02
C ARG A 115 -4.01 7.53 0.46
N ARG A 116 -3.83 6.44 -0.29
CA ARG A 116 -2.85 5.40 0.07
C ARG A 116 -1.45 5.88 -0.28
N LEU A 117 -0.46 5.39 0.47
CA LEU A 117 0.96 5.63 0.18
C LEU A 117 1.34 5.30 -1.28
N HIS A 118 0.75 4.25 -1.84
CA HIS A 118 0.95 3.89 -3.24
C HIS A 118 0.54 5.01 -4.20
N ASP A 119 -0.53 5.74 -3.91
CA ASP A 119 -1.10 6.70 -4.85
C ASP A 119 -0.14 7.89 -5.09
N LEU A 120 0.78 8.16 -4.16
CA LEU A 120 1.83 9.17 -4.36
C LEU A 120 2.84 8.82 -5.46
N THR A 121 3.05 7.54 -5.77
CA THR A 121 3.97 7.11 -6.85
C THR A 121 3.39 7.41 -8.24
N LEU A 122 2.07 7.59 -8.31
CA LEU A 122 1.30 7.86 -9.52
C LEU A 122 1.23 9.36 -9.84
N LEU A 123 1.66 10.23 -8.92
CA LEU A 123 1.64 11.67 -9.11
C LEU A 123 2.70 12.09 -10.13
N ARG A 124 2.30 13.02 -11.01
CA ARG A 124 3.14 13.60 -12.05
C ARG A 124 3.12 15.11 -11.96
N ILE A 125 4.12 15.76 -12.54
CA ILE A 125 4.28 17.23 -12.56
C ILE A 125 4.21 17.83 -13.97
N LYS A 126 3.82 17.03 -14.97
CA LYS A 126 3.59 17.46 -16.35
C LYS A 126 2.12 17.37 -16.69
N GLU A 127 1.69 18.18 -17.65
CA GLU A 127 0.37 18.07 -18.26
C GLU A 127 0.16 16.68 -18.89
N PRO A 128 -1.09 16.16 -18.91
CA PRO A 128 -2.31 16.73 -18.31
C PRO A 128 -2.46 16.40 -16.82
N CYS A 129 -1.46 15.77 -16.21
CA CYS A 129 -1.55 15.22 -14.85
C CYS A 129 -1.31 16.26 -13.74
N PHE A 130 -0.91 17.48 -14.10
CA PHE A 130 -0.55 18.54 -13.18
C PHE A 130 -1.07 19.87 -13.72
N THR A 131 -1.68 20.66 -12.84
CA THR A 131 -2.08 22.03 -13.14
C THR A 131 -1.77 22.89 -11.92
N ASP A 132 -1.04 23.98 -12.11
CA ASP A 132 -0.76 24.98 -11.09
C ASP A 132 -1.35 26.33 -11.53
N THR A 133 -2.35 26.82 -10.80
CA THR A 133 -3.05 28.08 -11.08
C THR A 133 -2.49 29.27 -10.30
N GLY A 134 -1.38 29.08 -9.58
CA GLY A 134 -0.83 30.07 -8.65
C GLY A 134 -1.50 30.04 -7.27
N ARG A 135 -2.82 29.81 -7.20
CA ARG A 135 -3.56 29.66 -5.93
C ARG A 135 -3.74 28.22 -5.50
N GLU A 136 -4.08 27.34 -6.43
CA GLU A 136 -4.32 25.92 -6.18
C GLU A 136 -3.50 25.04 -7.11
N ILE A 137 -3.22 23.82 -6.65
CA ILE A 137 -2.59 22.77 -7.45
C ILE A 137 -3.57 21.62 -7.61
N CYS A 138 -3.77 21.19 -8.85
CA CYS A 138 -4.54 20.00 -9.18
C CYS A 138 -3.59 18.91 -9.67
N LEU A 139 -3.62 17.75 -9.00
CA LEU A 139 -2.87 16.56 -9.42
C LEU A 139 -3.85 15.49 -9.91
N TRP A 140 -3.64 14.96 -11.11
CA TRP A 140 -4.39 13.84 -11.65
C TRP A 140 -3.48 12.61 -11.70
N PRO A 141 -3.64 11.64 -10.78
CA PRO A 141 -2.82 10.45 -10.76
C PRO A 141 -2.93 9.66 -12.08
N VAL A 142 -1.81 9.10 -12.53
CA VAL A 142 -1.82 8.14 -13.64
C VAL A 142 -2.50 6.83 -13.23
N PHE A 143 -2.86 6.01 -14.22
CA PHE A 143 -3.51 4.71 -13.98
C PHE A 143 -2.63 3.82 -13.11
N GLY A 144 -3.25 3.08 -12.20
CA GLY A 144 -2.58 2.06 -11.41
C GLY A 144 -2.97 2.08 -9.94
N ALA A 145 -3.91 2.94 -9.53
CA ALA A 145 -4.47 2.89 -8.19
C ALA A 145 -5.32 1.63 -8.03
N LYS A 146 -5.43 1.12 -6.80
CA LYS A 146 -6.30 -0.05 -6.49
C LYS A 146 -7.76 0.15 -6.91
N THR A 147 -8.21 1.41 -6.97
CA THR A 147 -9.58 1.79 -7.33
C THR A 147 -9.78 2.01 -8.82
N ASP A 148 -8.71 1.98 -9.62
CA ASP A 148 -8.82 2.13 -11.06
C ASP A 148 -9.30 0.83 -11.71
N ASN A 149 -10.08 0.96 -12.78
CA ASN A 149 -10.41 -0.12 -13.70
C ASN A 149 -10.61 0.44 -15.12
N GLY A 150 -10.98 -0.40 -16.09
CA GLY A 150 -11.15 0.04 -17.48
C GLY A 150 -12.19 1.16 -17.69
N SER A 151 -13.12 1.34 -16.75
CA SER A 151 -14.20 2.34 -16.80
C SER A 151 -14.12 3.42 -15.73
N ARG A 152 -13.25 3.25 -14.72
CA ARG A 152 -13.17 4.11 -13.53
C ARG A 152 -11.74 4.52 -13.27
N ARG A 153 -11.57 5.81 -13.01
CA ARG A 153 -10.29 6.41 -12.62
C ARG A 153 -10.43 7.09 -11.28
N GLN A 154 -9.36 7.09 -10.51
CA GLN A 154 -9.27 7.89 -9.30
C GLN A 154 -9.46 9.37 -9.62
N SER A 155 -10.19 10.07 -8.76
CA SER A 155 -10.40 11.51 -8.87
C SER A 155 -9.09 12.28 -8.70
N GLY A 156 -9.02 13.46 -9.33
CA GLY A 156 -7.96 14.43 -9.11
C GLY A 156 -7.87 14.90 -7.66
N TRP A 157 -6.70 15.38 -7.28
CA TRP A 157 -6.37 15.91 -5.97
C TRP A 157 -6.31 17.42 -6.12
N LYS A 158 -7.37 18.10 -5.72
CA LYS A 158 -7.40 19.56 -5.68
C LYS A 158 -6.85 20.01 -4.33
N LEU A 159 -5.70 20.69 -4.35
CA LEU A 159 -4.97 21.12 -3.17
C LEU A 159 -5.05 22.63 -3.04
N LEU A 160 -5.61 23.07 -1.92
CA LEU A 160 -5.79 24.47 -1.57
C LEU A 160 -4.64 24.96 -0.68
N PRO A 161 -4.33 26.26 -0.71
CA PRO A 161 -3.34 26.83 0.19
C PRO A 161 -3.85 26.77 1.64
N ASN A 162 -2.93 26.64 2.59
CA ASN A 162 -3.22 26.72 4.01
C ASN A 162 -2.67 28.04 4.57
N GLU A 163 -3.39 28.65 5.52
CA GLU A 163 -2.95 29.86 6.24
C GLU A 163 -1.58 29.66 6.90
N ASN A 164 -1.39 28.49 7.52
CA ASN A 164 -0.08 28.10 8.02
C ASN A 164 0.79 27.63 6.86
N SER A 165 1.79 28.45 6.53
CA SER A 165 2.78 28.19 5.49
C SER A 165 3.46 26.82 5.62
N ASN A 166 3.69 26.34 6.84
CA ASN A 166 4.32 25.03 7.08
C ASN A 166 3.38 23.84 6.86
N LEU A 167 2.07 24.07 6.84
CA LEU A 167 1.05 23.07 6.52
C LEU A 167 0.52 23.21 5.08
N CYS A 168 1.02 24.19 4.32
CA CYS A 168 0.49 24.52 3.01
C CYS A 168 0.95 23.50 1.93
N PRO A 169 0.05 22.63 1.41
CA PRO A 169 0.43 21.62 0.42
C PRO A 169 0.95 22.26 -0.88
N VAL A 170 0.36 23.39 -1.29
CA VAL A 170 0.76 24.13 -2.49
C VAL A 170 2.20 24.62 -2.39
N LYS A 171 2.58 25.20 -1.24
CA LYS A 171 3.96 25.65 -0.98
C LYS A 171 4.94 24.48 -1.08
N TRP A 172 4.66 23.39 -0.36
CA TRP A 172 5.57 22.25 -0.28
C TRP A 172 5.74 21.50 -1.61
N ILE A 173 4.68 21.37 -2.41
CA ILE A 173 4.81 20.82 -3.76
C ILE A 173 5.72 21.68 -4.63
N ARG A 174 5.50 23.00 -4.67
CA ARG A 174 6.36 23.92 -5.45
C ARG A 174 7.80 23.86 -4.97
N PHE A 175 7.99 23.82 -3.65
CA PHE A 175 9.33 23.76 -3.07
C PHE A 175 10.03 22.45 -3.41
N LEU A 176 9.32 21.31 -3.36
CA LEU A 176 9.82 20.01 -3.80
C LEU A 176 10.21 20.02 -5.29
N ILE A 177 9.36 20.54 -6.17
CA ILE A 177 9.65 20.61 -7.62
C ILE A 177 10.91 21.44 -7.85
N ARG A 178 11.03 22.60 -7.19
CA ARG A 178 12.22 23.45 -7.27
C ARG A 178 13.47 22.75 -6.73
N ALA A 179 13.40 22.18 -5.54
CA ALA A 179 14.53 21.52 -4.88
C ALA A 179 15.02 20.26 -5.61
N THR A 180 14.15 19.63 -6.41
CA THR A 180 14.49 18.44 -7.20
C THR A 180 14.88 18.75 -8.64
N LYS A 181 14.85 20.02 -9.08
CA LYS A 181 15.01 20.42 -10.49
C LYS A 181 16.29 19.88 -11.12
N GLU A 182 17.44 20.09 -10.49
CA GLU A 182 18.75 19.69 -11.02
C GLU A 182 18.95 18.16 -11.08
N ARG A 183 18.15 17.43 -10.32
CA ARG A 183 18.24 15.97 -10.22
C ARG A 183 17.34 15.26 -11.24
N ARG A 184 16.42 15.99 -11.86
CA ARG A 184 15.49 15.44 -12.85
C ARG A 184 16.21 15.25 -14.18
N THR A 185 16.18 14.03 -14.68
CA THR A 185 16.56 13.70 -16.06
C THR A 185 15.30 13.53 -16.89
N ASP A 186 15.39 13.61 -18.22
CA ASP A 186 14.24 13.52 -19.13
C ASP A 186 13.34 12.31 -18.86
N LYS A 187 13.94 11.18 -18.47
CA LYS A 187 13.24 9.92 -18.17
C LYS A 187 12.38 9.98 -16.91
N ILE A 188 12.68 10.86 -15.96
CA ILE A 188 12.01 10.92 -14.64
C ILE A 188 11.38 12.27 -14.35
N ASP A 189 11.57 13.24 -15.24
CA ASP A 189 11.14 14.63 -15.08
C ASP A 189 9.63 14.75 -14.82
N GLY A 190 8.84 13.82 -15.35
CA GLY A 190 7.41 13.77 -15.11
C GLY A 190 6.98 13.38 -13.69
N HIS A 191 7.81 12.72 -12.87
CA HIS A 191 7.39 12.16 -11.57
C HIS A 191 7.44 13.19 -10.44
N LEU A 192 6.39 13.32 -9.61
CA LEU A 192 6.45 14.24 -8.47
C LEU A 192 7.56 13.88 -7.48
N PHE A 193 7.59 12.62 -7.04
CA PHE A 193 8.64 12.11 -6.15
C PHE A 193 9.69 11.31 -6.93
N ILE A 194 10.96 11.66 -6.70
CA ILE A 194 12.14 10.98 -7.25
C ILE A 194 13.08 10.55 -6.12
N SER A 195 14.00 9.64 -6.40
CA SER A 195 15.04 9.24 -5.45
C SER A 195 15.89 10.45 -5.06
N ILE A 196 16.14 10.63 -3.77
CA ILE A 196 16.97 11.74 -3.24
C ILE A 196 18.46 11.40 -3.14
N ARG A 197 18.82 10.11 -3.24
CA ARG A 197 20.20 9.59 -3.17
C ARG A 197 20.45 8.61 -4.32
N GLY A 198 21.73 8.41 -4.65
CA GLY A 198 22.18 7.48 -5.69
C GLY A 198 21.82 7.93 -7.12
N THR A 199 21.56 6.99 -8.02
CA THR A 199 21.11 7.29 -9.38
C THR A 199 19.67 7.84 -9.36
N PRO A 200 19.39 8.95 -10.08
CA PRO A 200 18.03 9.48 -10.19
C PRO A 200 17.06 8.46 -10.79
N LYS A 201 15.97 8.19 -10.08
CA LYS A 201 14.89 7.28 -10.50
C LYS A 201 13.57 7.72 -9.86
N PRO A 202 12.41 7.28 -10.38
CA PRO A 202 11.14 7.51 -9.70
C PRO A 202 11.15 6.95 -8.27
N ALA A 203 10.58 7.69 -7.32
CA ALA A 203 10.47 7.20 -5.95
C ALA A 203 9.49 6.02 -5.90
N SER A 204 9.92 4.94 -5.28
CA SER A 204 9.09 3.75 -5.06
C SER A 204 8.25 3.93 -3.80
N ARG A 205 7.17 3.14 -3.68
CA ARG A 205 6.35 3.08 -2.47
C ARG A 205 7.19 2.86 -1.21
N THR A 206 8.21 2.01 -1.29
CA THR A 206 9.09 1.72 -0.14
C THR A 206 9.93 2.93 0.25
N MET A 207 10.46 3.68 -0.71
CA MET A 207 11.21 4.92 -0.43
C MET A 207 10.32 5.96 0.24
N ILE A 208 9.14 6.25 -0.33
CA ILE A 208 8.19 7.22 0.23
C ILE A 208 7.74 6.76 1.63
N GLY A 209 7.46 5.47 1.80
CA GLY A 209 7.11 4.90 3.10
C GLY A 209 8.22 5.05 4.14
N GLY A 210 9.49 4.90 3.74
CA GLY A 210 10.64 5.15 4.61
C GLY A 210 10.72 6.61 5.06
N TRP A 211 10.43 7.56 4.18
CA TRP A 211 10.40 8.99 4.53
C TRP A 211 9.30 9.31 5.53
N VAL A 212 8.08 8.82 5.28
CA VAL A 212 6.91 9.06 6.14
C VAL A 212 7.07 8.39 7.51
N ARG A 213 7.68 7.20 7.60
CA ARG A 213 7.94 6.51 8.88
C ARG A 213 9.00 7.19 9.75
N SER A 214 9.77 8.13 9.21
CA SER A 214 10.77 8.90 9.96
C SER A 214 10.20 10.15 10.64
N VAL A 215 8.89 10.38 10.47
CA VAL A 215 8.09 11.41 11.12
C VAL A 215 7.44 10.79 12.34
#